data_AF-A0A0F9A4K1-F1
#
_entry.id   AF-A0A0F9A4K1-F1
#
_cell.length_a   1.000
_cell.length_b   1.000
_cell.length_c   1.000
_cell.angle_alpha   90.00
_cell.angle_beta   90.00
_cell.angle_gamma   90.00
#
_symmetry.space_group_name_H-M   'P 1'
#
loop_
_entity.id
_entity.type
_entity.pdbx_description
1 polymer ?
#
loop_
_entity_poly.entity_id
_entity_poly.type
_entity_poly.pdbx_seq_one_letter_code
_entity_poly.pdbx_strand_id
1 'polypeptide(L)'
;MPKNIIETLNERMPNLLNISDETYEALFGKVDFTPNVPIVDSEDYGCGAIVNELEYLRGYIDRMSATVDIDDMEGSLLDSVLEFFSHLQRIWDETDANFLNRFHALIRRGANPRWMTIWSMVDVFSYFFAKTDIYPIENYVETNLLLNGGFEDGSGNVFTNWTKSESGSSVIVEATGGDEFVNDRAAEYQIDSSNNEASLSQTKNSVAQGNYKIDFFYWDDGNCPDDDVITVEITRSSDSYYWDFAGSWQSGAIGVDIAKKGISKYTYWSAYVYQESGSPENITIKIKNKGTTGTAYEFRIDEVNFGEWKDYPSFKLLVVVDITAGPGDLVLWNGSEDDNLIDRG
;
A
#
# COMPACT_ATOMS: atom_id res chain seq x y z
N MET A 1 -14.28 -37.86 17.16
CA MET A 1 -12.86 -37.69 17.53
C MET A 1 -12.11 -38.88 16.99
N PRO A 2 -10.87 -38.70 16.48
CA PRO A 2 -10.01 -39.83 16.15
C PRO A 2 -9.84 -40.71 17.39
N LYS A 3 -9.91 -42.05 17.24
CA LYS A 3 -9.60 -42.97 18.33
C LYS A 3 -8.15 -42.76 18.80
N ASN A 4 -7.91 -42.91 20.10
CA ASN A 4 -6.56 -42.93 20.67
C ASN A 4 -5.82 -44.19 20.13
N ILE A 5 -4.49 -44.14 20.02
CA ILE A 5 -3.68 -45.30 19.59
C ILE A 5 -3.93 -46.55 20.45
N ILE A 6 -4.13 -46.40 21.76
CA ILE A 6 -4.48 -47.48 22.69
C ILE A 6 -5.78 -48.16 22.27
N GLU A 7 -6.84 -47.39 22.00
CA GLU A 7 -8.13 -47.92 21.55
C GLU A 7 -7.98 -48.64 20.21
N THR A 8 -7.16 -48.09 19.32
CA THR A 8 -6.89 -48.65 17.99
C THR A 8 -6.11 -49.96 18.08
N LEU A 9 -5.10 -50.04 18.95
CA LEU A 9 -4.31 -51.25 19.18
C LEU A 9 -5.17 -52.34 19.81
N ASN A 10 -5.97 -52.01 20.83
CA ASN A 10 -6.91 -52.94 21.47
C ASN A 10 -7.93 -53.52 20.50
N GLU A 11 -8.45 -52.71 19.58
CA GLU A 11 -9.44 -53.17 18.61
C GLU A 11 -8.82 -54.02 17.50
N ARG A 12 -7.62 -53.67 17.01
CA ARG A 12 -7.07 -54.26 15.79
C ARG A 12 -6.08 -55.40 16.04
N MET A 13 -5.23 -55.30 17.05
CA MET A 13 -4.14 -56.26 17.25
C MET A 13 -4.61 -57.69 17.53
N PRO A 14 -5.68 -57.93 18.32
CA PRO A 14 -6.20 -59.29 18.54
C PRO A 14 -6.68 -59.99 17.26
N ASN A 15 -7.02 -59.22 16.22
CA ASN A 15 -7.48 -59.74 14.93
C ASN A 15 -6.33 -59.99 13.94
N LEU A 16 -5.15 -59.40 14.17
CA LEU A 16 -4.01 -59.44 13.27
C LEU A 16 -2.90 -60.38 13.75
N LEU A 17 -2.80 -60.60 15.05
CA LEU A 17 -1.82 -61.50 15.66
C LEU A 17 -2.52 -62.54 16.52
N ASN A 18 -1.92 -63.72 16.60
CA ASN A 18 -2.42 -64.75 17.51
C ASN A 18 -2.16 -64.32 18.95
N ILE A 19 -3.22 -63.99 19.68
CA ILE A 19 -3.16 -63.57 21.09
C ILE A 19 -2.56 -64.63 22.04
N SER A 20 -2.45 -65.87 21.58
CA SER A 20 -1.85 -66.99 22.33
C SER A 20 -0.34 -67.13 22.07
N ASP A 21 0.24 -66.31 21.19
CA ASP A 21 1.68 -66.31 20.90
C ASP A 21 2.46 -65.62 22.04
N GLU A 22 3.55 -66.25 22.50
CA GLU A 22 4.46 -65.67 23.51
C GLU A 22 5.00 -64.29 23.06
N THR A 23 5.13 -64.08 21.76
CA THR A 23 5.52 -62.80 21.15
C THR A 23 4.44 -61.74 21.31
N TYR A 24 3.16 -62.10 21.17
CA TYR A 24 2.04 -61.18 21.39
C TYR A 24 1.96 -60.78 22.87
N GLU A 25 2.07 -61.77 23.77
CA GLU A 25 2.10 -61.54 25.21
C GLU A 25 3.27 -60.65 25.63
N ALA A 26 4.46 -60.84 25.03
CA ALA A 26 5.63 -60.02 25.29
C ALA A 26 5.48 -58.56 24.83
N LEU A 27 4.71 -58.30 23.77
CA LEU A 27 4.53 -56.97 23.18
C LEU A 27 3.32 -56.20 23.74
N PHE A 28 2.21 -56.88 23.98
CA PHE A 28 0.91 -56.25 24.31
C PHE A 28 0.30 -56.71 25.65
N GLY A 29 0.81 -57.79 26.24
CA GLY A 29 0.25 -58.39 27.46
C GLY A 29 -0.96 -59.30 27.22
N LYS A 30 -1.42 -59.99 28.28
CA LYS A 30 -2.55 -60.95 28.26
C LYS A 30 -3.94 -60.31 28.48
N VAL A 31 -3.99 -59.02 28.78
CA VAL A 31 -5.20 -58.26 29.12
C VAL A 31 -5.29 -57.06 28.18
N ASP A 32 -6.50 -56.52 27.95
CA ASP A 32 -6.70 -55.31 27.16
C ASP A 32 -5.69 -54.22 27.55
N PHE A 33 -5.05 -53.65 26.54
CA PHE A 33 -3.98 -52.66 26.62
C PHE A 33 -4.43 -51.48 27.46
N THR A 34 -4.03 -51.50 28.73
CA THR A 34 -4.36 -50.47 29.71
C THR A 34 -3.04 -50.09 30.39
N PRO A 35 -2.49 -48.89 30.16
CA PRO A 35 -1.30 -48.45 30.89
C PRO A 35 -1.60 -48.50 32.39
N ASN A 36 -0.75 -49.19 33.16
CA ASN A 36 -0.95 -49.30 34.62
C ASN A 36 -0.73 -47.97 35.37
N VAL A 37 -0.21 -46.95 34.67
CA VAL A 37 0.04 -45.58 35.16
C VAL A 37 -0.06 -44.60 33.97
N PRO A 38 -0.40 -43.32 34.19
CA PRO A 38 -0.21 -42.28 33.17
C PRO A 38 1.25 -42.29 32.74
N ILE A 39 1.52 -42.47 31.45
CA ILE A 39 2.89 -42.52 30.92
C ILE A 39 3.43 -41.09 30.96
N VAL A 40 4.41 -40.84 31.82
CA VAL A 40 5.00 -39.51 31.99
C VAL A 40 6.43 -39.47 31.43
N ASP A 41 7.13 -40.61 31.39
CA ASP A 41 8.50 -40.75 30.89
C ASP A 41 8.62 -41.93 29.90
N SER A 42 9.52 -41.83 28.91
CA SER A 42 9.70 -42.85 27.85
C SER A 42 10.30 -44.17 28.35
N GLU A 43 10.83 -44.19 29.57
CA GLU A 43 11.49 -45.34 30.20
C GLU A 43 10.53 -46.23 31.01
N ASP A 44 9.24 -45.88 31.10
CA ASP A 44 8.22 -46.69 31.77
C ASP A 44 8.05 -48.04 31.04
N TYR A 45 8.69 -49.06 31.59
CA TYR A 45 8.84 -50.39 31.01
C TYR A 45 7.51 -51.01 30.53
N GLY A 46 7.49 -51.48 29.28
CA GLY A 46 6.40 -52.26 28.70
C GLY A 46 5.58 -51.50 27.66
N CYS A 47 4.27 -51.78 27.62
CA CYS A 47 3.31 -51.23 26.67
C CYS A 47 3.25 -49.68 26.63
N GLY A 48 3.67 -48.99 27.70
CA GLY A 48 3.72 -47.52 27.75
C GLY A 48 4.73 -46.90 26.79
N ALA A 49 5.93 -47.48 26.69
CA ALA A 49 6.96 -47.01 25.77
C ALA A 49 6.51 -47.13 24.30
N ILE A 50 5.87 -48.25 23.92
CA ILE A 50 5.38 -48.44 22.54
C ILE A 50 4.32 -47.39 22.17
N VAL A 51 3.40 -47.07 23.09
CA VAL A 51 2.38 -46.04 22.81
C VAL A 51 2.97 -44.64 22.77
N ASN A 52 3.92 -44.32 23.65
CA ASN A 52 4.60 -43.03 23.61
C ASN A 52 5.36 -42.84 22.29
N GLU A 53 6.10 -43.87 21.83
CA GLU A 53 6.79 -43.83 20.54
C GLU A 53 5.82 -43.77 19.35
N LEU A 54 4.66 -44.44 19.42
CA LEU A 54 3.65 -44.39 18.36
C LEU A 54 2.90 -43.05 18.32
N GLU A 55 2.61 -42.45 19.47
CA GLU A 55 2.01 -41.10 19.55
C GLU A 55 3.03 -40.04 19.12
N TYR A 56 4.30 -40.19 19.49
CA TYR A 56 5.39 -39.36 18.96
C TYR A 56 5.49 -39.50 17.44
N LEU A 57 5.51 -40.73 16.91
CA LEU A 57 5.55 -40.99 15.47
C LEU A 57 4.32 -40.43 14.76
N ARG A 58 3.13 -40.54 15.37
CA ARG A 58 1.90 -39.95 14.84
C ARG A 58 2.00 -38.43 14.80
N GLY A 59 2.42 -37.78 15.89
CA GLY A 59 2.64 -36.34 15.91
C GLY A 59 3.72 -35.89 14.91
N TYR A 60 4.77 -36.69 14.71
CA TYR A 60 5.78 -36.43 13.70
C TYR A 60 5.24 -36.60 12.28
N ILE A 61 4.44 -37.64 12.01
CA ILE A 61 3.77 -37.84 10.71
C ILE A 61 2.78 -36.70 10.45
N ASP A 62 1.98 -36.33 11.44
CA ASP A 62 1.02 -35.23 11.34
C ASP A 62 1.78 -33.93 11.03
N ARG A 63 2.89 -33.65 11.73
CA ARG A 63 3.78 -32.52 11.43
C ARG A 63 4.34 -32.59 10.02
N MET A 64 4.94 -33.70 9.61
CA MET A 64 5.51 -33.85 8.26
C MET A 64 4.44 -33.76 7.16
N SER A 65 3.21 -34.21 7.44
CA SER A 65 2.09 -34.10 6.51
C SER A 65 1.57 -32.66 6.41
N ALA A 66 1.54 -31.93 7.53
CA ALA A 66 1.20 -30.51 7.56
C ALA A 66 2.23 -29.69 6.80
N THR A 67 3.52 -30.08 6.84
CA THR A 67 4.58 -29.40 6.05
C THR A 67 4.46 -29.61 4.54
N VAL A 68 3.42 -30.26 4.03
CA VAL A 68 3.08 -30.23 2.60
C VAL A 68 2.33 -28.95 2.23
N ASP A 69 1.60 -28.38 3.19
CA ASP A 69 1.00 -27.05 3.08
C ASP A 69 1.99 -26.00 3.56
N ILE A 70 2.23 -25.00 2.72
CA ILE A 70 3.14 -23.91 3.06
C ILE A 70 2.59 -23.06 4.20
N ASP A 71 1.27 -22.98 4.34
CA ASP A 71 0.59 -22.21 5.39
C ASP A 71 0.80 -22.82 6.78
N ASP A 72 1.15 -24.11 6.86
CA ASP A 72 1.40 -24.84 8.10
C ASP A 72 2.91 -25.10 8.36
N MET A 73 3.79 -24.60 7.49
CA MET A 73 5.24 -24.74 7.68
C MET A 73 5.78 -23.75 8.73
N GLU A 74 6.73 -24.21 9.54
CA GLU A 74 7.34 -23.41 10.62
C GLU A 74 8.87 -23.56 10.65
N GLY A 75 9.55 -22.57 11.25
CA GLY A 75 10.98 -22.56 11.53
C GLY A 75 11.89 -22.75 10.31
N SER A 76 12.97 -23.52 10.46
CA SER A 76 14.00 -23.68 9.44
C SER A 76 13.52 -24.35 8.15
N LEU A 77 12.41 -25.09 8.21
CA LEU A 77 11.83 -25.71 7.02
C LEU A 77 11.13 -24.67 6.15
N LEU A 78 10.33 -23.80 6.78
CA LEU A 78 9.74 -22.64 6.12
C LEU A 78 10.84 -21.77 5.49
N ASP A 79 11.92 -21.49 6.22
CA ASP A 79 13.10 -20.76 5.72
C ASP A 79 13.69 -21.38 4.45
N SER A 80 13.96 -22.69 4.48
CA SER A 80 14.58 -23.40 3.36
C SER A 80 13.69 -23.41 2.12
N VAL A 81 12.37 -23.62 2.30
CA VAL A 81 11.41 -23.67 1.20
C VAL A 81 11.24 -22.29 0.57
N LEU A 82 11.04 -21.26 1.39
CA LEU A 82 10.87 -19.89 0.91
C LEU A 82 12.13 -19.36 0.22
N GLU A 83 13.31 -19.60 0.80
CA GLU A 83 14.58 -19.21 0.19
C GLU A 83 14.80 -19.94 -1.14
N PHE A 84 14.51 -21.24 -1.21
CA PHE A 84 14.71 -22.03 -2.43
C PHE A 84 13.82 -21.56 -3.59
N PHE A 85 12.53 -21.30 -3.33
CA PHE A 85 11.57 -20.99 -4.39
C PHE A 85 11.47 -19.49 -4.72
N SER A 86 11.78 -18.61 -3.78
CA SER A 86 11.57 -17.16 -3.94
C SER A 86 12.80 -16.30 -3.61
N HIS A 87 13.88 -16.89 -3.11
CA HIS A 87 15.02 -16.19 -2.52
C HIS A 87 14.65 -15.26 -1.34
N LEU A 88 13.43 -15.41 -0.81
CA LEU A 88 12.98 -14.66 0.36
C LEU A 88 13.65 -15.24 1.61
N GLN A 89 14.44 -14.40 2.29
CA GLN A 89 15.06 -14.74 3.57
C GLN A 89 14.36 -14.00 4.71
N ARG A 90 14.36 -14.65 5.87
CA ARG A 90 13.87 -14.07 7.13
C ARG A 90 14.75 -12.89 7.54
N ILE A 91 14.14 -11.86 8.08
CA ILE A 91 14.85 -10.67 8.55
C ILE A 91 14.83 -10.65 10.08
N TRP A 92 16.00 -10.61 10.71
CA TRP A 92 16.18 -10.54 12.18
C TRP A 92 15.42 -11.64 12.95
N ASP A 93 14.52 -11.25 13.86
CA ASP A 93 13.70 -12.09 14.74
C ASP A 93 12.24 -12.18 14.25
N GLU A 94 12.01 -11.99 12.96
CA GLU A 94 10.70 -12.12 12.32
C GLU A 94 10.02 -13.46 12.65
N THR A 95 8.74 -13.40 13.02
CA THR A 95 7.92 -14.59 13.32
C THR A 95 7.55 -15.34 12.03
N ASP A 96 7.25 -16.64 12.13
CA ASP A 96 6.81 -17.45 10.97
C ASP A 96 5.57 -16.86 10.28
N ALA A 97 4.63 -16.32 11.06
CA ALA A 97 3.45 -15.65 10.54
C ALA A 97 3.80 -14.43 9.67
N ASN A 98 4.74 -13.59 10.12
CA ASN A 98 5.17 -12.41 9.35
C ASN A 98 5.95 -12.83 8.09
N PHE A 99 6.77 -13.87 8.18
CA PHE A 99 7.53 -14.39 7.06
C PHE A 99 6.62 -14.99 5.97
N LEU A 100 5.57 -15.72 6.37
CA LEU A 100 4.52 -16.20 5.47
C LEU A 100 3.72 -15.05 4.85
N ASN A 101 3.43 -13.99 5.60
CA ASN A 101 2.75 -12.81 5.04
C ASN A 101 3.59 -12.16 3.92
N ARG A 102 4.91 -12.04 4.10
CA ARG A 102 5.82 -11.56 3.04
C ARG A 102 5.85 -12.50 1.83
N PHE A 103 5.86 -13.80 2.05
CA PHE A 103 5.76 -14.76 0.96
C PHE A 103 4.42 -14.63 0.21
N HIS A 104 3.31 -14.53 0.93
CA HIS A 104 1.99 -14.31 0.35
C HIS A 104 1.92 -13.02 -0.45
N ALA A 105 2.54 -11.96 0.02
CA ALA A 105 2.68 -10.71 -0.72
C ALA A 105 3.37 -10.96 -2.08
N LEU A 106 4.40 -11.82 -2.15
CA LEU A 106 5.06 -12.16 -3.41
C LEU A 106 4.18 -13.00 -4.37
N ILE A 107 3.40 -13.95 -3.83
CA ILE A 107 2.68 -14.93 -4.65
C ILE A 107 1.23 -14.58 -4.96
N ARG A 108 0.53 -13.82 -4.09
CA ARG A 108 -0.88 -13.46 -4.26
C ARG A 108 -1.03 -12.28 -5.19
N ARG A 109 -1.01 -12.57 -6.49
CA ARG A 109 -1.06 -11.58 -7.57
C ARG A 109 -2.45 -11.13 -7.98
N GLY A 110 -3.52 -11.47 -7.25
CA GLY A 110 -4.89 -11.07 -7.63
C GLY A 110 -5.30 -11.40 -9.08
N ALA A 111 -4.73 -12.46 -9.68
CA ALA A 111 -4.83 -12.81 -11.10
C ALA A 111 -4.15 -11.85 -12.11
N ASN A 112 -3.28 -10.94 -11.67
CA ASN A 112 -2.44 -10.13 -12.55
C ASN A 112 -1.44 -10.99 -13.33
N PRO A 113 -1.48 -11.02 -14.67
CA PRO A 113 -0.63 -11.90 -15.48
C PRO A 113 0.82 -11.39 -15.62
N ARG A 114 1.09 -10.11 -15.27
CA ARG A 114 2.42 -9.49 -15.38
C ARG A 114 2.96 -9.12 -13.98
N TRP A 115 4.28 -9.25 -13.81
CA TRP A 115 4.99 -8.86 -12.57
C TRP A 115 5.54 -7.44 -12.71
N MET A 116 5.75 -6.76 -11.59
CA MET A 116 6.30 -5.39 -11.54
C MET A 116 5.45 -4.34 -12.29
N THR A 117 4.17 -4.61 -12.51
CA THR A 117 3.22 -3.59 -12.92
C THR A 117 2.69 -2.87 -11.69
N ILE A 118 2.29 -1.61 -11.84
CA ILE A 118 1.66 -0.83 -10.77
C ILE A 118 0.47 -1.57 -10.14
N TRP A 119 -0.35 -2.23 -10.95
CA TRP A 119 -1.49 -3.02 -10.49
C TRP A 119 -1.09 -4.29 -9.73
N SER A 120 0.00 -4.94 -10.15
CA SER A 120 0.52 -6.08 -9.38
C SER A 120 0.99 -5.63 -8.01
N MET A 121 1.63 -4.46 -7.90
CA MET A 121 2.04 -3.92 -6.60
C MET A 121 0.84 -3.48 -5.76
N VAL A 122 -0.18 -2.83 -6.35
CA VAL A 122 -1.43 -2.53 -5.63
C VAL A 122 -2.08 -3.80 -5.07
N ASP A 123 -2.09 -4.91 -5.83
CA ASP A 123 -2.60 -6.19 -5.32
C ASP A 123 -1.77 -6.74 -4.16
N VAL A 124 -0.44 -6.66 -4.24
CA VAL A 124 0.46 -7.05 -3.14
C VAL A 124 0.15 -6.24 -1.88
N PHE A 125 0.13 -4.90 -1.99
CA PHE A 125 -0.11 -4.00 -0.86
C PHE A 125 -1.54 -4.12 -0.32
N SER A 126 -2.50 -4.53 -1.15
CA SER A 126 -3.89 -4.74 -0.72
C SER A 126 -4.10 -5.89 0.26
N TYR A 127 -3.07 -6.72 0.47
CA TYR A 127 -3.06 -7.70 1.54
C TYR A 127 -2.94 -7.04 2.91
N PHE A 128 -2.21 -5.93 3.00
CA PHE A 128 -1.92 -5.21 4.25
C PHE A 128 -2.85 -4.01 4.46
N PHE A 129 -3.25 -3.35 3.38
CA PHE A 129 -4.04 -2.12 3.41
C PHE A 129 -5.32 -2.27 2.59
N ALA A 130 -6.38 -1.53 2.92
CA ALA A 130 -7.55 -1.55 2.05
C ALA A 130 -7.15 -0.93 0.70
N LYS A 131 -7.61 -1.53 -0.42
CA LYS A 131 -7.30 -1.02 -1.78
C LYS A 131 -7.65 0.44 -1.97
N THR A 132 -8.66 0.93 -1.25
CA THR A 132 -9.10 2.31 -1.32
C THR A 132 -8.10 3.27 -0.65
N ASP A 133 -7.18 2.80 0.18
CA ASP A 133 -6.14 3.60 0.84
C ASP A 133 -4.80 3.61 0.09
N ILE A 134 -4.73 2.91 -1.05
CA ILE A 134 -3.51 2.77 -1.85
C ILE A 134 -3.63 3.65 -3.10
N TYR A 135 -2.73 4.61 -3.21
CA TYR A 135 -2.69 5.60 -4.28
C TYR A 135 -1.49 5.36 -5.20
N PRO A 136 -1.73 4.87 -6.43
CA PRO A 136 -0.69 4.72 -7.44
C PRO A 136 -0.31 6.06 -8.08
N ILE A 137 0.97 6.45 -7.99
CA ILE A 137 1.54 7.64 -8.62
C ILE A 137 2.45 7.19 -9.76
N GLU A 138 2.01 7.38 -11.00
CA GLU A 138 2.80 7.03 -12.19
C GLU A 138 3.82 8.14 -12.53
N ASN A 139 5.03 7.73 -12.90
CA ASN A 139 6.17 8.59 -13.22
C ASN A 139 6.34 9.71 -12.20
N TYR A 140 6.50 9.35 -10.92
CA TYR A 140 6.49 10.31 -9.83
C TYR A 140 7.59 11.37 -9.99
N VAL A 141 7.35 12.57 -9.45
CA VAL A 141 8.32 13.66 -9.45
C VAL A 141 9.33 13.42 -8.32
N GLU A 142 10.54 12.96 -8.66
CA GLU A 142 11.63 12.72 -7.68
C GLU A 142 12.09 14.01 -7.00
N THR A 143 12.21 15.08 -7.77
CA THR A 143 12.62 16.39 -7.26
C THR A 143 11.51 17.39 -7.52
N ASN A 144 10.68 17.63 -6.50
CA ASN A 144 9.66 18.65 -6.57
C ASN A 144 10.33 20.04 -6.62
N LEU A 145 10.09 20.77 -7.70
CA LEU A 145 10.59 22.12 -7.89
C LEU A 145 9.73 23.16 -7.18
N LEU A 146 8.49 22.79 -6.81
CA LEU A 146 7.63 23.60 -5.97
C LEU A 146 8.03 23.44 -4.50
N LEU A 147 7.81 24.51 -3.75
CA LEU A 147 7.96 24.52 -2.31
C LEU A 147 6.61 24.31 -1.66
N ASN A 148 6.59 23.54 -0.57
CA ASN A 148 5.39 23.34 0.25
C ASN A 148 4.18 22.84 -0.55
N GLY A 149 4.39 21.84 -1.43
CA GLY A 149 3.34 21.25 -2.26
C GLY A 149 2.29 20.46 -1.48
N GLY A 150 2.69 19.86 -0.35
CA GLY A 150 1.78 19.24 0.62
C GLY A 150 1.18 20.21 1.63
N PHE A 151 1.41 21.53 1.49
CA PHE A 151 0.81 22.55 2.36
C PHE A 151 1.13 22.47 3.86
N GLU A 152 2.15 21.72 4.26
CA GLU A 152 2.62 21.55 5.64
C GLU A 152 3.15 22.84 6.29
N ASP A 153 3.83 23.69 5.52
CA ASP A 153 4.40 24.93 6.05
C ASP A 153 3.34 26.04 6.13
N GLY A 154 3.26 26.71 7.28
CA GLY A 154 2.30 27.79 7.55
C GLY A 154 1.45 27.52 8.79
N SER A 155 0.37 28.28 8.95
CA SER A 155 -0.59 28.08 10.05
C SER A 155 -1.95 28.66 9.70
N GLY A 156 -3.03 27.90 9.91
CA GLY A 156 -4.36 28.30 9.49
C GLY A 156 -4.42 28.51 7.98
N ASN A 157 -5.18 29.50 7.54
CA ASN A 157 -5.44 29.79 6.12
C ASN A 157 -4.26 30.45 5.37
N VAL A 158 -3.03 30.27 5.88
CA VAL A 158 -1.77 30.78 5.31
C VAL A 158 -0.96 29.61 4.76
N PHE A 159 -0.83 29.56 3.44
CA PHE A 159 -0.06 28.56 2.70
C PHE A 159 1.30 29.15 2.32
N THR A 160 2.34 28.84 3.11
CA THR A 160 3.68 29.38 2.89
C THR A 160 4.17 29.03 1.47
N ASN A 161 4.85 29.98 0.80
CA ASN A 161 5.33 29.89 -0.59
C ASN A 161 4.25 29.90 -1.69
N TRP A 162 2.97 29.92 -1.34
CA TRP A 162 1.88 30.01 -2.31
C TRP A 162 1.25 31.41 -2.30
N THR A 163 1.03 31.95 -3.49
CA THR A 163 0.27 33.19 -3.67
C THR A 163 -1.21 32.83 -3.73
N LYS A 164 -1.91 33.21 -2.66
CA LYS A 164 -3.35 33.04 -2.54
C LYS A 164 -4.11 34.25 -3.11
N SER A 165 -5.09 33.99 -3.96
CA SER A 165 -6.01 35.00 -4.49
C SER A 165 -7.45 34.53 -4.31
N GLU A 166 -8.26 35.34 -3.64
CA GLU A 166 -9.65 35.05 -3.27
C GLU A 166 -10.53 36.22 -3.71
N SER A 167 -11.77 35.94 -4.05
CA SER A 167 -12.75 36.96 -4.42
C SER A 167 -14.13 36.61 -3.87
N GLY A 168 -14.93 37.63 -3.55
CA GLY A 168 -16.29 37.44 -3.04
C GLY A 168 -16.31 36.58 -1.77
N SER A 169 -17.10 35.51 -1.79
CA SER A 169 -17.17 34.52 -0.71
C SER A 169 -16.39 33.24 -1.02
N SER A 170 -15.76 33.13 -2.19
CA SER A 170 -14.86 32.03 -2.52
C SER A 170 -13.54 32.21 -1.78
N VAL A 171 -13.20 31.25 -0.90
CA VAL A 171 -12.02 31.31 -0.02
C VAL A 171 -11.22 30.01 -0.08
N ILE A 172 -9.96 30.08 0.35
CA ILE A 172 -9.09 28.93 0.52
C ILE A 172 -8.64 28.87 1.98
N VAL A 173 -8.98 27.77 2.62
CA VAL A 173 -8.79 27.52 4.05
C VAL A 173 -8.01 26.25 4.28
N GLU A 174 -7.42 26.14 5.47
CA GLU A 174 -6.84 24.87 5.91
C GLU A 174 -7.94 23.81 5.99
N ALA A 175 -7.74 22.68 5.32
CA ALA A 175 -8.67 21.56 5.40
C ALA A 175 -8.79 21.07 6.85
N THR A 176 -10.00 20.66 7.23
CA THR A 176 -10.25 20.01 8.52
C THR A 176 -10.86 18.64 8.25
N GLY A 177 -10.25 17.56 8.74
CA GLY A 177 -10.81 16.22 8.51
C GLY A 177 -9.96 15.05 8.96
N GLY A 178 -8.63 15.14 8.89
CA GLY A 178 -7.73 14.03 9.24
C GLY A 178 -7.60 12.96 8.15
N ASP A 179 -8.02 13.27 6.92
CA ASP A 179 -7.94 12.37 5.76
C ASP A 179 -6.90 12.87 4.72
N GLU A 180 -6.15 13.91 5.07
CA GLU A 180 -5.08 14.48 4.26
C GLU A 180 -3.82 13.60 4.30
N PHE A 181 -2.90 13.75 3.33
CA PHE A 181 -1.80 12.79 3.19
C PHE A 181 -0.73 12.94 4.27
N VAL A 182 -0.33 14.18 4.58
CA VAL A 182 0.73 14.48 5.53
C VAL A 182 0.17 15.43 6.61
N ASN A 183 0.48 15.13 7.88
CA ASN A 183 0.07 15.85 9.09
C ASN A 183 -1.37 16.42 9.12
N ASP A 184 -2.33 15.75 8.46
CA ASP A 184 -3.73 16.15 8.39
C ASP A 184 -3.96 17.56 7.80
N ARG A 185 -3.07 18.05 6.91
CA ARG A 185 -3.14 19.40 6.34
C ARG A 185 -3.23 19.39 4.81
N ALA A 186 -4.19 20.13 4.28
CA ALA A 186 -4.36 20.34 2.83
C ALA A 186 -4.97 21.72 2.56
N ALA A 187 -5.00 22.13 1.29
CA ALA A 187 -5.68 23.34 0.86
C ALA A 187 -7.13 23.02 0.45
N GLU A 188 -8.11 23.52 1.21
CA GLU A 188 -9.53 23.42 0.91
C GLU A 188 -10.03 24.71 0.25
N TYR A 189 -10.61 24.56 -0.93
CA TYR A 189 -11.25 25.62 -1.68
C TYR A 189 -12.75 25.55 -1.40
N GLN A 190 -13.27 26.60 -0.77
CA GLN A 190 -14.71 26.78 -0.54
C GLN A 190 -15.21 27.75 -1.59
N ILE A 191 -15.84 27.22 -2.63
CA ILE A 191 -16.25 28.01 -3.79
C ILE A 191 -17.71 28.44 -3.65
N ASP A 192 -17.94 29.74 -3.80
CA ASP A 192 -19.29 30.30 -3.69
C ASP A 192 -20.14 30.09 -4.94
N SER A 193 -21.45 30.33 -4.82
CA SER A 193 -22.41 30.22 -5.92
C SER A 193 -22.51 31.48 -6.78
N SER A 194 -21.55 32.40 -6.67
CA SER A 194 -21.56 33.74 -7.30
C SER A 194 -20.46 33.92 -8.35
N ASN A 195 -19.84 32.83 -8.82
CA ASN A 195 -18.80 32.85 -9.85
C ASN A 195 -17.58 33.69 -9.45
N ASN A 196 -17.29 33.77 -8.15
CA ASN A 196 -16.04 34.34 -7.67
C ASN A 196 -14.94 33.27 -7.72
N GLU A 197 -13.75 33.68 -8.15
CA GLU A 197 -12.59 32.79 -8.30
C GLU A 197 -11.79 32.72 -6.99
N ALA A 198 -11.30 31.54 -6.67
CA ALA A 198 -10.24 31.30 -5.70
C ALA A 198 -9.08 30.58 -6.39
N SER A 199 -7.84 30.99 -6.11
CA SER A 199 -6.64 30.36 -6.67
C SER A 199 -5.45 30.33 -5.72
N LEU A 200 -4.65 29.28 -5.83
CA LEU A 200 -3.28 29.20 -5.34
C LEU A 200 -2.35 29.18 -6.55
N SER A 201 -1.25 29.93 -6.45
CA SER A 201 -0.20 29.90 -7.47
C SER A 201 1.19 29.94 -6.90
N GLN A 202 2.13 29.33 -7.60
CA GLN A 202 3.55 29.42 -7.30
C GLN A 202 4.34 29.54 -8.60
N THR A 203 5.35 30.40 -8.59
CA THR A 203 6.26 30.58 -9.72
C THR A 203 7.59 29.92 -9.42
N LYS A 204 7.95 28.92 -10.23
CA LYS A 204 9.31 28.39 -10.25
C LYS A 204 10.16 29.23 -11.21
N ASN A 205 11.22 29.82 -10.67
CA ASN A 205 12.17 30.59 -11.46
C ASN A 205 13.17 29.68 -12.18
N SER A 206 13.58 30.10 -13.39
CA SER A 206 14.67 29.49 -14.15
C SER A 206 14.53 27.99 -14.41
N VAL A 207 13.33 27.54 -14.78
CA VAL A 207 13.05 26.20 -15.29
C VAL A 207 13.76 26.03 -16.63
N ALA A 208 14.68 25.08 -16.72
CA ALA A 208 15.44 24.79 -17.93
C ALA A 208 14.56 24.19 -19.04
N GLN A 209 15.10 24.11 -20.26
CA GLN A 209 14.48 23.35 -21.33
C GLN A 209 14.40 21.87 -20.93
N GLY A 210 13.24 21.24 -21.09
CA GLY A 210 13.11 19.83 -20.74
C GLY A 210 11.69 19.32 -20.62
N ASN A 211 11.62 18.06 -20.21
CA ASN A 211 10.40 17.34 -19.95
C ASN A 211 10.05 17.48 -18.46
N TYR A 212 8.83 17.89 -18.17
CA TYR A 212 8.32 18.08 -16.82
C TYR A 212 6.99 17.37 -16.65
N LYS A 213 6.62 17.17 -15.40
CA LYS A 213 5.33 16.66 -15.00
C LYS A 213 4.79 17.51 -13.86
N ILE A 214 3.49 17.74 -13.90
CA ILE A 214 2.71 18.20 -12.75
C ILE A 214 1.85 17.04 -12.27
N ASP A 215 1.76 16.86 -10.97
CA ASP A 215 0.81 15.95 -10.34
C ASP A 215 0.34 16.49 -8.99
N PHE A 216 -0.84 16.05 -8.58
CA PHE A 216 -1.41 16.32 -7.27
C PHE A 216 -2.59 15.39 -6.99
N PHE A 217 -3.02 15.38 -5.75
CA PHE A 217 -4.24 14.72 -5.33
C PHE A 217 -5.33 15.75 -5.09
N TYR A 218 -6.56 15.42 -5.45
CA TYR A 218 -7.72 16.24 -5.14
C TYR A 218 -8.91 15.44 -4.66
N TRP A 219 -9.72 16.05 -3.80
CA TRP A 219 -10.99 15.49 -3.32
C TRP A 219 -12.10 16.52 -3.57
N ASP A 220 -13.33 16.06 -3.85
CA ASP A 220 -14.50 16.92 -4.02
C ASP A 220 -15.67 16.46 -3.16
N ASP A 221 -16.47 17.39 -2.67
CA ASP A 221 -17.64 17.13 -1.82
C ASP A 221 -18.85 16.53 -2.57
N GLY A 222 -18.71 16.27 -3.87
CA GLY A 222 -19.76 15.76 -4.73
C GLY A 222 -20.77 16.79 -5.19
N ASN A 223 -20.67 18.05 -4.74
CA ASN A 223 -21.50 19.16 -5.22
C ASN A 223 -20.84 19.94 -6.35
N CYS A 224 -19.56 19.67 -6.61
CA CYS A 224 -18.85 20.29 -7.71
C CYS A 224 -19.53 20.00 -9.07
N PRO A 225 -19.71 21.01 -9.94
CA PRO A 225 -20.22 20.82 -11.31
C PRO A 225 -19.38 19.84 -12.11
N ASP A 226 -19.99 19.15 -13.09
CA ASP A 226 -19.27 18.16 -13.92
C ASP A 226 -18.23 18.81 -14.85
N ASP A 227 -18.49 20.05 -15.26
CA ASP A 227 -17.60 20.93 -16.02
C ASP A 227 -17.15 22.06 -15.07
N ASP A 228 -15.84 22.33 -14.95
CA ASP A 228 -15.24 23.34 -14.03
C ASP A 228 -15.02 22.88 -12.56
N VAL A 229 -14.39 21.71 -12.32
CA VAL A 229 -14.08 21.26 -10.93
C VAL A 229 -12.79 21.81 -10.37
N ILE A 230 -11.73 21.80 -11.16
CA ILE A 230 -10.42 22.37 -10.84
C ILE A 230 -9.83 22.74 -12.19
N THR A 231 -9.43 23.99 -12.36
CA THR A 231 -8.67 24.42 -13.52
C THR A 231 -7.20 24.55 -13.14
N VAL A 232 -6.34 23.86 -13.88
CA VAL A 232 -4.88 23.99 -13.76
C VAL A 232 -4.36 24.83 -14.92
N GLU A 233 -3.70 25.95 -14.62
CA GLU A 233 -3.01 26.79 -15.60
C GLU A 233 -1.49 26.69 -15.38
N ILE A 234 -0.75 26.54 -16.48
CA ILE A 234 0.71 26.63 -16.48
C ILE A 234 1.10 27.72 -17.46
N THR A 235 1.82 28.73 -16.99
CA THR A 235 2.13 29.93 -17.76
C THR A 235 3.62 30.23 -17.74
N ARG A 236 4.19 30.56 -18.91
CA ARG A 236 5.54 31.12 -19.00
C ARG A 236 5.51 32.62 -18.76
N SER A 237 6.43 33.11 -17.95
CA SER A 237 6.48 34.53 -17.62
C SER A 237 7.04 35.42 -18.74
N SER A 238 7.84 34.88 -19.66
CA SER A 238 8.48 35.66 -20.72
C SER A 238 7.52 36.15 -21.80
N ASP A 239 6.55 35.33 -22.17
CA ASP A 239 5.59 35.59 -23.24
C ASP A 239 4.13 35.50 -22.80
N SER A 240 3.87 35.10 -21.55
CA SER A 240 2.53 34.82 -21.03
C SER A 240 1.79 33.73 -21.82
N TYR A 241 2.53 32.80 -22.42
CA TYR A 241 1.93 31.65 -23.09
C TYR A 241 1.53 30.60 -22.08
N TYR A 242 0.46 29.88 -22.39
CA TYR A 242 -0.12 28.85 -21.55
C TYR A 242 0.11 27.48 -22.18
N TRP A 243 0.36 26.50 -21.33
CA TRP A 243 0.41 25.11 -21.75
C TRP A 243 -1.01 24.63 -22.06
N ASP A 244 -1.22 24.11 -23.27
CA ASP A 244 -2.54 23.72 -23.75
C ASP A 244 -2.99 22.32 -23.33
N PHE A 245 -2.12 21.56 -22.67
CA PHE A 245 -2.32 20.13 -22.32
C PHE A 245 -2.57 19.20 -23.53
N ALA A 246 -2.45 19.72 -24.76
CA ALA A 246 -2.39 18.98 -26.02
C ALA A 246 -0.96 18.88 -26.59
N GLY A 247 0.02 19.47 -25.90
CA GLY A 247 1.45 19.36 -26.20
C GLY A 247 2.09 20.62 -26.76
N SER A 248 1.44 21.78 -26.66
CA SER A 248 1.95 23.04 -27.19
C SER A 248 1.72 24.25 -26.27
N TRP A 249 2.55 25.29 -26.47
CA TRP A 249 2.37 26.59 -25.83
C TRP A 249 1.56 27.51 -26.74
N GLN A 250 0.57 28.20 -26.18
CA GLN A 250 -0.31 29.08 -26.96
C GLN A 250 -0.59 30.42 -26.29
N SER A 251 -0.97 31.40 -27.13
CA SER A 251 -1.39 32.72 -26.68
C SER A 251 -2.85 32.68 -26.21
N GLY A 252 -3.06 32.97 -24.93
CA GLY A 252 -4.38 32.95 -24.30
C GLY A 252 -4.45 31.94 -23.17
N ALA A 253 -5.14 32.33 -22.10
CA ALA A 253 -5.28 31.51 -20.90
C ALA A 253 -6.03 30.23 -21.23
N ILE A 254 -5.29 29.13 -21.27
CA ILE A 254 -5.83 27.79 -21.46
C ILE A 254 -5.33 26.96 -20.30
N GLY A 255 -6.28 26.59 -19.45
CA GLY A 255 -6.09 25.59 -18.42
C GLY A 255 -6.71 24.28 -18.85
N VAL A 256 -6.50 23.25 -18.04
CA VAL A 256 -7.22 21.98 -18.14
C VAL A 256 -8.18 21.88 -16.97
N ASP A 257 -9.44 21.60 -17.30
CA ASP A 257 -10.45 21.30 -16.31
C ASP A 257 -10.39 19.82 -15.97
N ILE A 258 -10.34 19.54 -14.67
CA ILE A 258 -10.26 18.18 -14.16
C ILE A 258 -11.68 17.66 -13.98
N ALA A 259 -11.96 16.46 -14.49
CA ALA A 259 -13.28 15.86 -14.34
C ALA A 259 -13.53 15.45 -12.88
N LYS A 260 -14.78 15.58 -12.45
CA LYS A 260 -15.25 15.08 -11.16
C LYS A 260 -15.02 13.58 -11.00
N LYS A 261 -14.63 13.14 -9.81
CA LYS A 261 -14.37 11.71 -9.52
C LYS A 261 -15.09 11.19 -8.28
N GLY A 262 -15.60 12.06 -7.40
CA GLY A 262 -16.61 11.72 -6.40
C GLY A 262 -16.14 11.72 -4.94
N ILE A 263 -17.11 11.59 -4.03
CA ILE A 263 -17.03 11.97 -2.60
C ILE A 263 -16.15 11.10 -1.70
N SER A 264 -15.73 9.92 -2.14
CA SER A 264 -15.24 8.94 -1.18
C SER A 264 -13.81 9.16 -0.75
N LYS A 265 -12.91 9.62 -1.64
CA LYS A 265 -11.45 9.72 -1.41
C LYS A 265 -10.76 10.66 -2.40
N TYR A 266 -9.52 11.04 -2.10
CA TYR A 266 -8.66 11.75 -3.02
C TYR A 266 -8.50 11.00 -4.35
N THR A 267 -8.34 11.75 -5.43
CA THR A 267 -8.07 11.26 -6.76
C THR A 267 -6.76 11.84 -7.26
N TYR A 268 -5.91 10.98 -7.81
CA TYR A 268 -4.66 11.38 -8.43
C TYR A 268 -4.91 12.00 -9.81
N TRP A 269 -4.34 13.18 -10.04
CA TRP A 269 -4.30 13.81 -11.35
C TRP A 269 -2.85 14.11 -11.74
N SER A 270 -2.54 14.01 -13.03
CA SER A 270 -1.25 14.42 -13.54
C SER A 270 -1.31 14.84 -15.01
N ALA A 271 -0.33 15.65 -15.41
CA ALA A 271 -0.11 16.02 -16.81
C ALA A 271 1.37 16.19 -17.13
N TYR A 272 1.71 15.88 -18.39
CA TYR A 272 3.03 16.15 -18.95
C TYR A 272 3.11 17.60 -19.44
N VAL A 273 4.29 18.20 -19.27
CA VAL A 273 4.61 19.57 -19.66
C VAL A 273 5.96 19.57 -20.36
N TYR A 274 6.02 20.08 -21.59
CA TYR A 274 7.30 20.28 -22.26
C TYR A 274 7.69 21.75 -22.20
N GLN A 275 8.79 22.06 -21.53
CA GLN A 275 9.38 23.38 -21.64
C GLN A 275 10.28 23.43 -22.89
N GLU A 276 9.79 24.07 -23.94
CA GLU A 276 10.47 24.16 -25.24
C GLU A 276 11.52 25.27 -25.35
N SER A 277 11.45 26.29 -24.47
CA SER A 277 12.31 27.48 -24.60
C SER A 277 13.78 27.09 -24.46
N GLY A 278 14.61 27.53 -25.41
CA GLY A 278 16.06 27.29 -25.38
C GLY A 278 16.79 28.07 -24.28
N SER A 279 16.08 28.91 -23.52
CA SER A 279 16.58 29.59 -22.31
C SER A 279 15.73 29.22 -21.09
N PRO A 280 16.30 29.24 -19.88
CA PRO A 280 15.51 29.03 -18.67
C PRO A 280 14.38 30.05 -18.54
N GLU A 281 13.19 29.61 -18.15
CA GLU A 281 11.99 30.45 -18.00
C GLU A 281 11.44 30.40 -16.59
N ASN A 282 10.66 31.41 -16.23
CA ASN A 282 9.87 31.35 -15.00
C ASN A 282 8.50 30.75 -15.33
N ILE A 283 8.19 29.60 -14.72
CA ILE A 283 6.94 28.87 -14.90
C ILE A 283 6.04 29.14 -13.70
N THR A 284 4.85 29.65 -13.95
CA THR A 284 3.82 29.80 -12.93
C THR A 284 2.81 28.70 -13.07
N ILE A 285 2.57 27.98 -11.98
CA ILE A 285 1.51 26.98 -11.85
C ILE A 285 0.42 27.61 -11.01
N LYS A 286 -0.81 27.58 -11.51
CA LYS A 286 -1.98 28.08 -10.80
C LYS A 286 -3.06 27.03 -10.80
N ILE A 287 -3.54 26.72 -9.61
CA ILE A 287 -4.70 25.84 -9.40
C ILE A 287 -5.82 26.73 -8.90
N LYS A 288 -6.90 26.79 -9.68
CA LYS A 288 -8.00 27.71 -9.45
C LYS A 288 -9.34 27.05 -9.68
N ASN A 289 -10.37 27.67 -9.15
CA ASN A 289 -11.72 27.45 -9.61
C ASN A 289 -12.60 28.68 -9.38
N LYS A 290 -13.71 28.75 -10.10
CA LYS A 290 -14.80 29.71 -9.98
C LYS A 290 -16.11 28.92 -9.92
N GLY A 291 -17.03 29.33 -9.05
CA GLY A 291 -18.32 28.65 -8.94
C GLY A 291 -19.17 28.83 -10.18
N THR A 292 -20.14 27.94 -10.38
CA THR A 292 -21.25 28.20 -11.29
C THR A 292 -22.43 28.74 -10.50
N THR A 293 -23.29 29.52 -11.15
CA THR A 293 -24.46 30.11 -10.48
C THR A 293 -25.35 29.00 -9.90
N GLY A 294 -25.54 29.00 -8.57
CA GLY A 294 -26.57 28.20 -7.90
C GLY A 294 -26.08 27.07 -6.99
N THR A 295 -24.80 26.71 -7.01
CA THR A 295 -24.27 25.66 -6.13
C THR A 295 -22.91 26.07 -5.60
N ALA A 296 -22.81 26.25 -4.28
CA ALA A 296 -21.52 26.31 -3.59
C ALA A 296 -21.01 24.88 -3.40
N TYR A 297 -19.70 24.70 -3.42
CA TYR A 297 -19.07 23.39 -3.26
C TYR A 297 -17.67 23.54 -2.69
N GLU A 298 -17.15 22.42 -2.23
CA GLU A 298 -15.82 22.31 -1.64
C GLU A 298 -14.98 21.30 -2.42
N PHE A 299 -13.71 21.64 -2.62
CA PHE A 299 -12.72 20.67 -3.06
C PHE A 299 -11.40 20.91 -2.34
N ARG A 300 -10.62 19.85 -2.16
CA ARG A 300 -9.31 19.89 -1.55
C ARG A 300 -8.26 19.54 -2.57
N ILE A 301 -7.08 20.13 -2.45
CA ILE A 301 -5.89 19.68 -3.15
C ILE A 301 -4.78 19.43 -2.14
N ASP A 302 -3.94 18.46 -2.45
CA ASP A 302 -2.78 18.10 -1.63
C ASP A 302 -1.67 17.52 -2.52
N GLU A 303 -0.44 17.47 -1.99
CA GLU A 303 0.73 16.86 -2.62
C GLU A 303 0.98 17.40 -4.03
N VAL A 304 0.97 18.73 -4.18
CA VAL A 304 1.20 19.38 -5.48
C VAL A 304 2.68 19.35 -5.85
N ASN A 305 2.99 18.56 -6.87
CA ASN A 305 4.34 18.36 -7.37
C ASN A 305 4.49 18.90 -8.78
N PHE A 306 5.62 19.56 -9.05
CA PHE A 306 6.08 19.85 -10.40
C PHE A 306 7.57 19.64 -10.50
N GLY A 307 8.03 18.83 -11.44
CA GLY A 307 9.45 18.58 -11.61
C GLY A 307 9.77 17.80 -12.87
N GLU A 308 11.05 17.44 -13.02
CA GLU A 308 11.54 16.76 -14.21
C GLU A 308 10.85 15.42 -14.41
N TRP A 309 10.33 15.19 -15.61
CA TRP A 309 9.79 13.90 -16.00
C TRP A 309 10.93 12.98 -16.46
N LYS A 310 10.99 11.80 -15.85
CA LYS A 310 11.95 10.76 -16.22
C LYS A 310 11.47 10.02 -17.46
N ASP A 311 12.42 9.59 -18.28
CA ASP A 311 12.18 8.85 -19.51
C ASP A 311 11.98 7.34 -19.28
N TYR A 312 12.17 6.86 -18.05
CA TYR A 312 11.85 5.50 -17.64
C TYR A 312 10.50 5.43 -16.91
N PRO A 313 9.71 4.37 -17.11
CA PRO A 313 8.52 4.11 -16.31
C PRO A 313 8.90 3.93 -14.85
N SER A 314 8.44 4.83 -13.99
CA SER A 314 8.53 4.68 -12.53
C SER A 314 7.13 4.76 -11.92
N PHE A 315 6.96 4.24 -10.71
CA PHE A 315 5.76 4.51 -9.93
C PHE A 315 6.10 4.56 -8.44
N LYS A 316 5.33 5.37 -7.71
CA LYS A 316 5.33 5.41 -6.24
C LYS A 316 3.97 4.92 -5.77
N LEU A 317 3.95 4.10 -4.72
CA LEU A 317 2.73 3.79 -4.01
C LEU A 317 2.69 4.65 -2.75
N LEU A 318 1.64 5.46 -2.63
CA LEU A 318 1.33 6.20 -1.42
C LEU A 318 0.20 5.47 -0.69
N VAL A 319 0.39 5.15 0.58
CA VAL A 319 -0.59 4.43 1.38
C VAL A 319 -0.96 5.30 2.57
N VAL A 320 -2.24 5.63 2.70
CA VAL A 320 -2.78 6.40 3.84
C VAL A 320 -3.24 5.41 4.89
N VAL A 321 -2.75 5.54 6.12
CA VAL A 321 -3.07 4.60 7.22
C VAL A 321 -3.59 5.37 8.43
N ASP A 322 -4.80 5.01 8.89
CA ASP A 322 -5.46 5.60 10.07
C ASP A 322 -5.06 4.89 11.40
N ILE A 323 -4.06 4.01 11.36
CA ILE A 323 -3.68 3.20 12.53
C ILE A 323 -2.24 3.46 12.96
N THR A 324 -2.06 3.51 14.29
CA THR A 324 -0.74 3.28 14.90
C THR A 324 -0.33 1.87 14.52
N ALA A 325 0.78 1.73 13.79
CA ALA A 325 1.20 0.46 13.23
C ALA A 325 1.17 -0.67 14.28
N GLY A 326 0.37 -1.71 14.03
CA GLY A 326 0.28 -2.90 14.85
C GLY A 326 1.52 -3.80 14.69
N PRO A 327 1.74 -4.78 15.59
CA PRO A 327 2.91 -5.65 15.56
C PRO A 327 3.00 -6.63 14.38
N GLY A 328 2.07 -6.56 13.42
CA GLY A 328 2.07 -7.31 12.16
C GLY A 328 2.07 -6.41 10.91
N ASP A 329 2.16 -5.09 11.09
CA ASP A 329 2.20 -4.15 9.98
C ASP A 329 3.58 -4.20 9.34
N LEU A 330 3.62 -4.02 8.02
CA LEU A 330 4.86 -3.93 7.26
C LEU A 330 5.68 -2.81 7.92
N VAL A 331 6.75 -3.17 8.63
CA VAL A 331 7.68 -2.19 9.21
C VAL A 331 8.41 -1.53 8.05
N LEU A 332 7.73 -0.59 7.40
CA LEU A 332 8.33 0.40 6.53
C LEU A 332 9.26 1.19 7.44
N TRP A 333 10.56 0.94 7.32
CA TRP A 333 11.57 1.55 8.15
C TRP A 333 11.45 3.07 8.03
N ASN A 334 10.88 3.70 9.05
CA ASN A 334 10.52 5.13 9.06
C ASN A 334 11.71 6.07 9.33
N GLY A 335 12.92 5.68 8.91
CA GLY A 335 14.17 6.25 9.43
C GLY A 335 15.37 6.19 8.50
N SER A 336 15.22 5.73 7.25
CA SER A 336 16.19 6.03 6.20
C SER A 336 15.60 7.09 5.28
N GLU A 337 16.35 8.18 5.05
CA GLU A 337 16.09 9.11 3.93
C GLU A 337 16.31 8.42 2.57
N ASP A 338 16.87 7.21 2.59
CA ASP A 338 17.08 6.39 1.40
C ASP A 338 15.89 5.47 1.13
N ASP A 339 15.46 5.55 -0.13
CA ASP A 339 14.48 4.74 -0.85
C ASP A 339 14.69 3.23 -0.58
N ASN A 340 13.92 2.70 0.36
CA ASN A 340 13.97 1.29 0.74
C ASN A 340 12.58 0.70 0.56
N LEU A 341 12.34 0.07 -0.60
CA LEU A 341 11.87 -1.32 -0.64
C LEU A 341 11.66 -1.90 -2.05
N ILE A 342 11.65 -1.11 -3.14
CA ILE A 342 11.33 -1.64 -4.49
C ILE A 342 12.10 -0.94 -5.64
N ASP A 343 13.29 -0.39 -5.42
CA ASP A 343 14.07 0.27 -6.51
C ASP A 343 15.15 -0.63 -7.15
N ARG A 344 15.00 -1.96 -7.09
CA ARG A 344 15.92 -2.88 -7.77
C ARG A 344 15.19 -4.06 -8.42
N GLY A 345 14.67 -3.80 -9.61
CA GLY A 345 14.20 -4.79 -10.58
C GLY A 345 14.68 -4.43 -11.98
#